data_AF-A0A0M9ETR7-F1
#
_entry.id   AF-A0A0M9ETR7-F1
#
_cell.length_a   1.000
_cell.length_b   1.000
_cell.length_c   1.000
_cell.angle_alpha   90.00
_cell.angle_beta   90.00
_cell.angle_gamma   90.00
#
_symmetry.space_group_name_H-M   'P 1'
#
loop_
_entity.id
_entity.type
_entity.pdbx_description
1 polymer ?
#
loop_
_entity_poly.entity_id
_entity_poly.type
_entity_poly.pdbx_seq_one_letter_code
_entity_poly.pdbx_strand_id
1 'polypeptide(L)'
;MDRKPAFRQLVEIFSNVTGHETEILKFPLGQFTWDCEPELRDELRETFAFINEVGLHGGDDAGYIHPFALETPPDVQSIEDWISSQNWEKLLGH
;
A
#
# COMPACT_ATOMS: atom_id res chain seq x y z
N MET A 1 9.35 -15.34 -13.01
CA MET A 1 8.56 -15.51 -11.78
C MET A 1 7.84 -14.20 -11.56
N ASP A 2 6.64 -14.09 -12.15
CA ASP A 2 5.85 -12.86 -12.14
C ASP A 2 5.13 -12.73 -10.81
N ARG A 3 5.63 -11.86 -9.93
CA ARG A 3 4.85 -11.33 -8.80
C ARG A 3 4.98 -9.80 -8.80
N LYS A 4 4.18 -9.15 -9.63
CA LYS A 4 3.63 -7.82 -9.31
C LYS A 4 2.11 -7.95 -9.09
N PRO A 5 1.64 -8.26 -7.86
CA PRO A 5 0.21 -8.23 -7.56
C PRO A 5 -0.14 -7.26 -6.42
N ALA A 6 0.63 -6.20 -6.14
CA ALA A 6 0.42 -5.41 -4.93
C ALA A 6 -0.67 -4.32 -5.04
N PHE A 7 -0.55 -3.38 -5.99
CA PHE A 7 -1.42 -2.20 -6.01
C PHE A 7 -2.76 -2.42 -6.73
N ARG A 8 -2.78 -3.19 -7.83
CA ARG A 8 -4.04 -3.48 -8.55
C ARG A 8 -5.00 -4.28 -7.69
N GLN A 9 -4.49 -5.31 -7.01
CA GLN A 9 -5.29 -6.11 -6.10
C GLN A 9 -5.80 -5.28 -4.91
N LEU A 10 -4.97 -4.38 -4.37
CA LEU A 10 -5.41 -3.45 -3.32
C LEU A 10 -6.56 -2.54 -3.81
N VAL A 11 -6.45 -1.98 -5.02
CA VAL A 11 -7.51 -1.16 -5.62
C VAL A 11 -8.78 -1.95 -5.83
N GLU A 12 -8.69 -3.19 -6.32
CA GLU A 12 -9.84 -4.09 -6.48
C GLU A 12 -10.52 -4.40 -5.13
N ILE A 13 -9.74 -4.75 -4.10
CA ILE A 13 -10.27 -4.99 -2.75
C ILE A 13 -10.95 -3.73 -2.22
N PHE A 14 -10.31 -2.58 -2.34
CA PHE A 14 -10.86 -1.32 -1.85
C PHE A 14 -12.17 -0.96 -2.56
N SER A 15 -12.21 -1.09 -3.90
CA SER A 15 -13.44 -0.88 -4.67
C SER A 15 -14.56 -1.84 -4.25
N ASN A 16 -14.25 -3.12 -4.04
CA ASN A 16 -15.25 -4.10 -3.64
C ASN A 16 -15.79 -3.85 -2.23
N VAL A 17 -14.92 -3.51 -1.28
CA VAL A 17 -15.31 -3.28 0.12
C VAL A 17 -16.07 -1.97 0.29
N THR A 18 -15.65 -0.91 -0.41
CA THR A 18 -16.24 0.42 -0.25
C THR A 18 -17.38 0.72 -1.23
N GLY A 19 -17.53 -0.06 -2.30
CA GLY A 19 -18.51 0.18 -3.35
C GLY A 19 -18.17 1.35 -4.29
N HIS A 20 -17.03 2.00 -4.13
CA HIS A 20 -16.59 3.10 -4.98
C HIS A 20 -15.68 2.62 -6.12
N GLU A 21 -15.89 3.19 -7.31
CA GLU A 21 -14.92 3.06 -8.39
C GLU A 21 -13.60 3.71 -7.98
N THR A 22 -12.51 2.93 -8.03
CA THR A 22 -11.18 3.37 -7.60
C THR A 22 -10.20 3.14 -8.73
N GLU A 23 -9.30 4.10 -8.96
CA GLU A 23 -8.27 4.02 -9.98
C GLU A 23 -6.87 4.27 -9.40
N ILE A 24 -5.84 3.78 -10.10
CA ILE A 24 -4.45 4.06 -9.76
C ILE A 24 -4.03 5.34 -10.47
N LEU A 25 -3.81 6.40 -9.71
CA LEU A 25 -3.21 7.62 -10.21
C LEU A 25 -1.68 7.55 -10.15
N LYS A 26 -1.02 7.99 -11.21
CA LYS A 26 0.44 8.09 -11.28
C LYS A 26 0.85 9.55 -11.43
N PHE A 27 1.60 10.04 -10.44
CA PHE A 27 2.13 11.40 -10.43
C PHE A 27 3.64 11.41 -10.68
N PRO A 28 4.19 12.52 -11.21
CA PRO A 28 5.63 12.75 -11.18
C PRO A 28 6.16 12.74 -9.75
N LEU A 29 7.41 12.30 -9.58
CA LEU A 29 8.05 12.22 -8.26
C LEU A 29 8.04 13.60 -7.56
N GLY A 30 7.56 13.64 -6.32
CA GLY A 30 7.46 14.88 -5.53
C GLY A 30 6.28 15.79 -5.90
N GLN A 31 5.45 15.39 -6.86
CA GLN A 31 4.15 16.03 -7.12
C GLN A 31 3.05 15.26 -6.41
N PHE A 32 2.36 15.96 -5.52
CA PHE A 32 1.20 15.46 -4.79
C PHE A 32 0.03 16.39 -5.08
N THR A 33 -1.17 15.84 -5.21
CA THR A 33 -2.41 16.60 -5.50
C THR A 33 -3.11 17.12 -4.26
N TRP A 34 -2.55 16.83 -3.08
CA TRP A 34 -3.06 17.28 -1.78
C TRP A 34 -2.06 18.19 -1.08
N ASP A 35 -2.57 19.02 -0.17
CA ASP A 35 -1.76 19.84 0.70
C ASP A 35 -0.97 18.94 1.65
N CYS A 36 0.35 19.10 1.62
CA CYS A 36 1.29 18.29 2.38
C CYS A 36 2.37 19.23 2.92
N GLU A 37 2.61 19.14 4.22
CA GLU A 37 3.69 19.87 4.89
C GLU A 37 5.03 19.63 4.17
N PRO A 38 5.90 20.64 4.04
CA PRO A 38 7.13 20.52 3.26
C PRO A 38 8.02 19.35 3.69
N GLU A 39 8.16 19.10 4.99
CA GLU A 39 8.99 18.02 5.52
C GLU A 39 8.42 16.64 5.14
N LEU A 40 7.10 16.46 5.27
CA LEU A 40 6.42 15.22 4.89
C LEU A 40 6.49 14.96 3.38
N ARG A 41 6.50 16.03 2.57
CA ARG A 41 6.61 15.92 1.11
C ARG A 41 7.95 15.31 0.70
N ASP A 42 9.03 15.72 1.34
CA ASP A 42 10.37 15.19 1.07
C ASP A 42 10.50 13.73 1.53
N GLU A 43 9.97 13.39 2.70
CA GLU A 43 9.96 11.99 3.19
C GLU A 43 9.17 11.05 2.27
N LEU A 44 7.98 11.48 1.82
CA LEU A 44 7.17 10.70 0.88
C LEU A 44 7.87 10.56 -0.47
N ARG A 45 8.51 11.63 -0.96
CA ARG A 45 9.29 11.59 -2.21
C ARG A 45 10.39 10.53 -2.13
N GLU A 46 11.18 10.54 -1.07
CA GLU A 46 12.28 9.59 -0.88
C GLU A 46 11.77 8.16 -0.72
N THR A 47 10.70 7.97 0.05
CA THR A 47 10.07 6.67 0.25
C THR A 47 9.55 6.09 -1.07
N PHE A 48 8.83 6.88 -1.86
CA PHE A 48 8.33 6.42 -3.17
C PHE A 48 9.46 6.20 -4.18
N ALA A 49 10.54 6.98 -4.14
CA ALA A 49 11.72 6.74 -4.96
C ALA A 49 12.36 5.38 -4.61
N PHE A 50 12.56 5.11 -3.33
CA PHE A 50 13.09 3.84 -2.84
C PHE A 50 12.19 2.65 -3.24
N ILE A 51 10.87 2.75 -3.02
CA ILE A 51 9.92 1.69 -3.41
C ILE A 51 9.91 1.46 -4.92
N ASN A 52 10.06 2.50 -5.74
CA ASN A 52 10.14 2.35 -7.19
C ASN A 52 11.43 1.68 -7.65
N GLU A 53 12.55 1.93 -6.95
CA GLU A 53 13.86 1.38 -7.28
C GLU A 53 14.03 -0.06 -6.77
N VAL A 54 13.61 -0.32 -5.54
CA VAL A 54 13.91 -1.56 -4.78
C VAL A 54 12.67 -2.43 -4.58
N GLY A 55 11.46 -1.87 -4.73
CA GLY A 55 10.20 -2.56 -4.43
C GLY A 55 9.82 -2.52 -2.94
N LEU A 56 8.64 -3.06 -2.62
CA LEU A 56 8.17 -3.20 -1.23
C LEU A 56 8.81 -4.39 -0.50
N HIS A 57 9.40 -5.32 -1.25
CA HIS A 57 10.18 -6.43 -0.72
C HIS A 57 11.63 -5.99 -0.49
N GLY A 58 11.83 -4.87 0.20
CA GLY A 58 13.11 -4.17 0.36
C GLY A 58 14.19 -4.96 1.11
N GLY A 59 14.56 -6.12 0.56
CA GLY A 59 15.63 -6.99 0.99
C GLY A 59 16.35 -7.50 -0.25
N ASP A 60 17.66 -7.52 -0.16
CA ASP A 60 18.48 -8.41 -0.97
C ASP A 60 18.03 -9.89 -0.77
N ASP A 61 18.53 -10.81 -1.58
CA ASP A 61 18.33 -12.27 -1.40
C ASP A 61 18.96 -12.80 -0.08
N ALA A 62 19.24 -11.92 0.89
CA ALA A 62 19.87 -12.23 2.17
C ALA A 62 18.90 -12.94 3.12
N GLY A 63 18.41 -14.12 2.74
CA GLY A 63 17.92 -15.14 3.67
C GLY A 63 16.81 -14.72 4.66
N TYR A 64 16.17 -13.56 4.47
CA TYR A 64 15.11 -13.11 5.35
C TYR A 64 13.92 -14.04 5.21
N ILE A 65 13.55 -14.66 6.32
CA ILE A 65 12.39 -15.53 6.37
C ILE A 65 11.15 -14.63 6.36
N HIS A 66 10.30 -14.80 5.35
CA HIS A 66 9.01 -14.11 5.31
C HIS A 66 8.23 -14.40 6.61
N PRO A 67 7.55 -13.43 7.25
CA PRO A 67 6.90 -13.64 8.56
C PRO A 67 5.91 -14.82 8.60
N PHE A 68 5.25 -15.12 7.48
CA PHE A 68 4.36 -16.29 7.35
C PHE A 68 5.08 -17.64 7.32
N ALA A 69 6.40 -17.64 7.10
CA ALA A 69 7.25 -18.83 7.12
C ALA A 69 7.94 -19.04 8.47
N LEU A 70 7.62 -18.24 9.50
CA LEU A 70 8.05 -18.48 10.88
C LEU A 70 7.33 -19.71 11.46
N GLU A 71 7.96 -20.41 12.42
CA GLU A 71 7.33 -21.55 13.12
C GLU A 71 6.02 -21.19 13.80
N THR A 72 5.91 -19.94 14.26
CA THR A 72 4.67 -19.33 14.72
C THR A 72 4.41 -18.07 13.90
N PRO A 73 3.64 -18.18 12.81
CA PRO A 73 3.27 -17.02 12.01
C PRO A 73 2.51 -16.00 12.86
N PRO A 74 2.68 -14.69 12.60
CA PRO A 74 1.91 -13.67 13.28
C PRO A 74 0.42 -13.79 12.90
N ASP A 75 -0.45 -13.66 13.89
CA ASP A 75 -1.89 -13.61 13.69
C ASP A 75 -2.28 -12.19 13.23
N VAL A 76 -2.26 -12.00 11.91
CA VAL A 76 -2.59 -10.73 11.26
C VAL A 76 -3.80 -10.91 10.36
N GLN A 77 -4.69 -9.92 10.40
CA GLN A 77 -5.85 -9.86 9.52
C GLN A 77 -5.43 -9.71 8.06
N SER A 78 -6.29 -10.16 7.14
CA SER A 78 -6.12 -9.83 5.73
C SER A 78 -6.33 -8.32 5.50
N ILE A 79 -5.81 -7.81 4.37
CA ILE A 79 -6.06 -6.42 3.97
C ILE A 79 -7.57 -6.17 3.78
N GLU A 80 -8.30 -7.15 3.24
CA GLU A 80 -9.76 -7.05 3.04
C GLU A 80 -10.52 -6.95 4.37
N ASP A 81 -10.18 -7.78 5.35
CA ASP A 81 -10.77 -7.72 6.70
C ASP A 81 -10.46 -6.38 7.37
N TRP A 82 -9.22 -5.91 7.24
CA TRP A 82 -8.82 -4.64 7.82
C TRP A 82 -9.56 -3.46 7.17
N ILE A 83 -9.65 -3.40 5.84
CA ILE A 83 -10.41 -2.36 5.11
C ILE A 83 -11.88 -2.42 5.52
N SER A 84 -12.48 -3.62 5.60
CA SER A 84 -13.89 -3.79 5.96
C SER A 84 -14.21 -3.34 7.39
N SER A 85 -13.22 -3.38 8.29
CA SER A 85 -13.39 -2.94 9.68
C SER A 85 -13.37 -1.41 9.87
N GLN A 86 -12.98 -0.64 8.85
CA GLN A 86 -12.92 0.82 8.93
C GLN A 86 -14.28 1.48 8.71
N ASN A 87 -14.51 2.64 9.32
CA ASN A 87 -15.66 3.48 9.03
C ASN A 87 -15.34 4.46 7.88
N TRP A 88 -15.64 4.03 6.66
CA TRP A 88 -15.39 4.82 5.43
C TRP A 88 -16.36 5.99 5.24
N GLU A 89 -17.55 5.96 5.85
CA GLU A 89 -18.54 7.06 5.74
C GLU A 89 -17.95 8.40 6.18
N LYS A 90 -17.03 8.38 7.16
CA LYS A 90 -16.33 9.59 7.65
C LYS A 90 -15.43 10.25 6.61
N LEU A 91 -14.93 9.49 5.64
CA LEU A 91 -13.92 9.94 4.69
C LEU A 91 -14.50 10.12 3.29
N LEU A 92 -15.33 9.17 2.84
CA LEU A 92 -15.82 9.14 1.46
C LEU A 92 -17.20 9.77 1.31
N GLY A 93 -17.95 9.88 2.41
CA GLY A 93 -19.30 10.44 2.41
C GLY A 93 -20.28 9.54 1.67
N HIS A 94 -21.20 8.95 2.44
CA HIS A 94 -22.29 8.04 2.03
C HIS A 94 -21.86 6.58 1.86
#